data_AF-A0A1T5D308-F1
#
_entry.id   AF-A0A1T5D308-F1
#
_cell.length_a   1.000
_cell.length_b   1.000
_cell.length_c   1.000
_cell.angle_alpha   90.00
_cell.angle_beta   90.00
_cell.angle_gamma   90.00
#
_symmetry.space_group_name_H-M   'P 1'
#
loop_
_entity.id
_entity.type
_entity.pdbx_description
1 polymer ?
#
loop_
_entity_poly.entity_id
_entity_poly.type
_entity_poly.pdbx_seq_one_letter_code
_entity_poly.pdbx_strand_id
1 'polypeptide(L)'
;MDFLKRLGFFLVGLSIGIVFLTMFLKKKSEETGVYFCYLPNCRTLKDIRSKPMHYSDEAKLKLVEYQLDSVDVKYILTEGDVDFSSSDTKSVPCKTYIVESELKEREWKFTVQNCRNKATLQQIEIQ
;
A
#
# COMPACT_ATOMS: atom_id res chain seq x y z
N MET A 1 -8.89 38.77 -29.53
CA MET A 1 -9.07 38.27 -28.15
C MET A 1 -7.71 37.83 -27.64
N ASP A 2 -7.14 38.56 -26.70
CA ASP A 2 -5.81 38.31 -26.15
C ASP A 2 -5.73 36.91 -25.49
N PHE A 3 -4.66 36.16 -25.77
CA PHE A 3 -4.50 34.77 -25.32
C PHE A 3 -4.57 34.65 -23.80
N LEU A 4 -3.98 35.63 -23.09
CA LEU A 4 -3.96 35.68 -21.64
C LEU A 4 -5.37 35.75 -21.04
N LYS A 5 -6.29 36.49 -21.69
CA LYS A 5 -7.69 36.58 -21.23
C LYS A 5 -8.40 35.24 -21.38
N ARG A 6 -8.19 34.54 -22.50
CA ARG A 6 -8.77 33.20 -22.73
C ARG A 6 -8.23 32.17 -21.73
N LEU A 7 -6.92 32.20 -21.48
CA LEU A 7 -6.28 31.33 -20.49
C LEU A 7 -6.81 31.61 -19.08
N GLY A 8 -6.96 32.89 -18.71
CA GLY A 8 -7.53 33.28 -17.41
C GLY A 8 -8.93 32.73 -17.20
N PHE A 9 -9.84 32.92 -18.16
CA PHE A 9 -11.20 32.36 -18.06
C PHE A 9 -11.21 30.83 -17.98
N PHE A 10 -10.35 30.14 -18.73
CA PHE A 10 -10.22 28.69 -18.66
C PHE A 10 -9.74 28.23 -17.28
N LEU A 11 -8.71 28.87 -16.70
CA LEU A 11 -8.17 28.50 -15.39
C LEU A 11 -9.17 28.75 -14.26
N VAL A 12 -10.02 29.78 -14.36
CA VAL A 12 -11.13 29.99 -13.40
C VAL A 12 -12.13 28.84 -13.47
N GLY A 13 -12.56 28.44 -14.68
CA GLY A 13 -13.45 27.29 -14.83
C GLY A 13 -12.82 25.98 -14.33
N LEU A 14 -11.55 25.75 -14.67
CA LEU A 14 -10.79 24.56 -14.27
C LEU A 14 -10.64 24.49 -12.74
N SER A 15 -10.30 25.59 -12.08
CA SER A 15 -10.12 25.64 -10.63
C SER A 15 -11.42 25.33 -9.89
N ILE A 16 -12.55 25.91 -10.33
CA ILE A 16 -13.88 25.55 -9.79
C ILE A 16 -14.15 24.04 -9.98
N GLY A 17 -13.87 23.51 -11.17
CA GLY A 17 -14.01 22.08 -11.46
C GLY A 17 -13.17 21.18 -10.55
N ILE A 18 -11.91 21.56 -10.28
CA ILE A 18 -11.01 20.83 -9.39
C ILE A 18 -11.55 20.83 -7.94
N VAL A 19 -12.09 21.95 -7.46
CA VAL A 19 -12.68 22.02 -6.12
C VAL A 19 -13.84 21.03 -5.99
N PHE A 20 -14.79 21.01 -6.94
CA PHE A 20 -15.87 20.04 -6.91
C PHE A 20 -15.36 18.60 -7.00
N LEU A 21 -14.46 18.32 -7.94
CA LEU A 21 -13.89 16.99 -8.14
C LEU A 21 -13.24 16.45 -6.85
N THR A 22 -12.42 17.27 -6.20
CA THR A 22 -11.72 16.86 -4.96
C THR A 22 -12.69 16.58 -3.82
N MET A 23 -13.77 17.36 -3.66
CA MET A 23 -14.80 17.08 -2.66
C MET A 23 -15.50 15.73 -2.91
N PHE A 24 -15.85 15.44 -4.17
CA PHE A 24 -16.48 14.15 -4.53
C PHE A 24 -15.55 12.96 -4.29
N LEU A 25 -14.28 13.08 -4.71
CA LEU A 25 -13.31 12.00 -4.54
C LEU A 25 -12.98 11.75 -3.07
N LYS A 26 -12.83 12.82 -2.27
CA LYS A 26 -12.53 12.71 -0.83
C LYS A 26 -13.65 12.02 -0.05
N LYS A 27 -14.91 12.45 -0.27
CA LYS A 27 -16.07 11.78 0.35
C LYS A 27 -16.12 10.32 -0.04
N LYS A 28 -15.88 9.99 -1.30
CA LYS A 28 -15.88 8.59 -1.73
C LYS A 28 -14.77 7.77 -1.07
N SER A 29 -13.55 8.28 -0.95
CA SER A 29 -12.47 7.52 -0.28
C SER A 29 -12.75 7.33 1.21
N GLU A 30 -13.24 8.36 1.90
CA GLU A 30 -13.49 8.31 3.35
C GLU A 30 -14.75 7.50 3.70
N GLU A 31 -15.85 7.65 2.95
CA GLU A 31 -17.13 7.00 3.25
C GLU A 31 -17.17 5.54 2.77
N THR A 32 -16.51 5.21 1.65
CA THR A 32 -16.57 3.87 1.06
C THR A 32 -15.29 3.06 1.23
N GLY A 33 -14.23 3.65 1.80
CA GLY A 33 -12.92 3.00 1.94
C GLY A 33 -12.25 2.69 0.60
N VAL A 34 -12.65 3.37 -0.48
CA VAL A 34 -12.08 3.14 -1.82
C VAL A 34 -10.72 3.82 -1.92
N TYR A 35 -9.68 2.99 -1.91
CA TYR A 35 -8.30 3.43 -2.19
C TYR A 35 -8.00 3.39 -3.69
N PHE A 36 -7.63 4.55 -4.23
CA PHE A 36 -7.16 4.73 -5.59
C PHE A 36 -5.67 4.40 -5.71
N CYS A 37 -5.33 3.11 -5.63
CA CYS A 37 -3.94 2.63 -5.74
C CYS A 37 -3.43 2.61 -7.19
N TYR A 38 -3.10 3.78 -7.74
CA TYR A 38 -2.54 3.88 -9.08
C TYR A 38 -1.07 3.50 -9.14
N LEU A 39 -0.29 3.84 -8.09
CA LEU A 39 1.15 3.61 -8.04
C LEU A 39 1.52 2.17 -7.63
N PRO A 40 2.71 1.68 -8.05
CA PRO A 40 3.14 0.30 -7.81
C PRO A 40 3.12 -0.12 -6.34
N ASN A 41 3.60 0.72 -5.42
CA ASN A 41 3.64 0.41 -3.99
C ASN A 41 2.24 0.11 -3.43
N CYS A 42 1.33 1.10 -3.47
CA CYS A 42 -0.06 0.95 -3.04
C CYS A 42 -0.78 -0.23 -3.71
N ARG A 43 -0.57 -0.42 -5.02
CA ARG A 43 -1.20 -1.53 -5.76
C ARG A 43 -0.75 -2.89 -5.22
N THR A 44 0.54 -3.05 -4.96
CA THR A 44 1.12 -4.30 -4.44
C THR A 44 0.62 -4.58 -3.04
N LEU A 45 0.67 -3.59 -2.14
CA LEU A 45 0.18 -3.70 -0.77
C LEU A 45 -1.33 -3.99 -0.72
N LYS A 46 -2.13 -3.34 -1.57
CA LYS A 46 -3.56 -3.61 -1.70
C LYS A 46 -3.83 -5.03 -2.21
N ASP A 47 -3.07 -5.50 -3.20
CA ASP A 47 -3.20 -6.86 -3.73
C ASP A 47 -2.89 -7.92 -2.66
N ILE A 48 -1.82 -7.72 -1.87
CA ILE A 48 -1.49 -8.58 -0.72
C ILE A 48 -2.65 -8.61 0.29
N ARG A 49 -3.15 -7.43 0.72
CA ARG A 49 -4.22 -7.31 1.72
C ARG A 49 -5.58 -7.80 1.23
N SER A 50 -5.79 -7.89 -0.07
CA SER A 50 -7.06 -8.36 -0.65
C SER A 50 -7.23 -9.89 -0.58
N LYS A 51 -6.21 -10.62 -0.11
CA LYS A 51 -6.16 -12.08 -0.08
C LYS A 51 -6.14 -12.58 1.37
N PRO A 52 -6.59 -13.83 1.63
CA PRO A 52 -6.38 -14.48 2.92
C PRO A 52 -4.89 -14.48 3.30
N MET A 53 -4.59 -13.96 4.48
CA MET A 53 -3.24 -13.89 5.02
C MET A 53 -2.91 -15.16 5.82
N HIS A 54 -1.80 -15.79 5.49
CA HIS A 54 -1.22 -16.92 6.20
C HIS A 54 0.13 -16.52 6.80
N TYR A 55 0.58 -17.28 7.79
CA TYR A 55 1.85 -17.06 8.47
C TYR A 55 2.65 -18.35 8.45
N SER A 56 3.91 -18.28 8.03
CA SER A 56 4.86 -19.38 8.20
C SER A 56 5.07 -19.64 9.70
N ASP A 57 5.55 -20.83 10.07
CA ASP A 57 5.81 -21.13 11.48
C ASP A 57 6.93 -20.24 12.05
N GLU A 58 7.92 -19.90 11.23
CA GLU A 58 8.95 -18.91 11.56
C GLU A 58 8.35 -17.53 11.84
N ALA A 59 7.47 -17.02 10.96
CA ALA A 59 6.81 -15.73 11.14
C ALA A 59 5.92 -15.72 12.38
N LYS A 60 5.20 -16.81 12.68
CA LYS A 60 4.39 -16.91 13.91
C LYS A 60 5.24 -16.76 15.16
N LEU A 61 6.41 -17.41 15.20
CA LEU A 61 7.33 -17.30 16.34
C LEU A 61 7.85 -15.86 16.48
N LYS A 62 8.24 -15.23 15.36
CA LYS A 62 8.72 -13.84 15.34
C LYS A 62 7.66 -12.82 15.74
N LEU A 63 6.39 -13.01 15.34
CA LEU A 63 5.29 -12.15 15.80
C LEU A 63 5.16 -12.16 17.32
N VAL A 64 5.28 -13.32 17.95
CA VAL A 64 5.23 -13.45 19.41
C VAL A 64 6.47 -12.84 20.07
N GLU A 65 7.66 -13.14 19.54
CA GLU A 65 8.94 -12.60 20.04
C GLU A 65 8.96 -11.06 20.02
N TYR A 66 8.48 -10.48 18.93
CA TYR A 66 8.46 -9.03 18.71
C TYR A 66 7.21 -8.34 19.22
N GLN A 67 6.27 -9.07 19.83
CA GLN A 67 5.00 -8.54 20.33
C GLN A 67 4.23 -7.76 19.24
N LEU A 68 4.22 -8.32 18.03
CA LEU A 68 3.46 -7.83 16.90
C LEU A 68 2.14 -8.59 16.79
N ASP A 69 1.06 -7.86 16.58
CA ASP A 69 -0.26 -8.45 16.39
C ASP A 69 -0.81 -8.26 14.97
N SER A 70 -2.05 -8.68 14.74
CA SER A 70 -2.70 -8.54 13.44
C SER A 70 -2.92 -7.09 13.00
N VAL A 71 -3.01 -6.15 13.94
CA VAL A 71 -3.16 -4.71 13.67
C VAL A 71 -1.82 -4.16 13.18
N ASP A 72 -0.73 -4.54 13.83
CA ASP A 72 0.63 -4.16 13.43
C ASP A 72 0.95 -4.68 12.01
N VAL A 73 0.66 -5.96 11.73
CA VAL A 73 0.84 -6.54 10.39
C VAL A 73 0.00 -5.80 9.35
N LYS A 74 -1.26 -5.47 9.68
CA LYS A 74 -2.13 -4.71 8.78
C LYS A 74 -1.61 -3.30 8.53
N TYR A 75 -1.06 -2.65 9.55
CA TYR A 75 -0.46 -1.33 9.44
C TYR A 75 0.74 -1.37 8.48
N ILE A 76 1.70 -2.26 8.70
CA ILE A 76 2.88 -2.42 7.84
C ILE A 76 2.47 -2.70 6.39
N LEU A 77 1.46 -3.55 6.18
CA LEU A 77 0.96 -3.85 4.83
C LEU A 77 0.03 -2.78 4.25
N THR A 78 -0.24 -1.69 4.96
CA THR A 78 -1.03 -0.56 4.49
C THR A 78 -0.17 0.67 4.24
N GLU A 79 0.73 0.99 5.17
CA GLU A 79 1.55 2.21 5.17
C GLU A 79 3.02 1.97 4.79
N GLY A 80 3.45 0.71 4.68
CA GLY A 80 4.83 0.38 4.32
C GLY A 80 5.21 0.75 2.89
N ASP A 81 6.49 0.59 2.58
CA ASP A 81 7.05 0.72 1.24
C ASP A 81 7.56 -0.64 0.74
N VAL A 82 7.29 -0.94 -0.52
CA VAL A 82 7.74 -2.18 -1.15
C VAL A 82 9.11 -1.93 -1.78
N ASP A 83 10.14 -2.59 -1.26
CA ASP A 83 11.45 -2.61 -1.92
C ASP A 83 11.39 -3.55 -3.14
N PHE A 84 11.02 -2.99 -4.29
CA PHE A 84 10.97 -3.72 -5.56
C PHE A 84 12.35 -4.18 -6.04
N SER A 85 13.44 -3.60 -5.54
CA SER A 85 14.80 -3.96 -5.93
C SER A 85 15.24 -5.28 -5.27
N SER A 86 14.86 -5.47 -4.00
CA SER A 86 15.10 -6.71 -3.25
C SER A 86 13.99 -7.75 -3.40
N SER A 87 12.89 -7.41 -4.09
CA SER A 87 11.74 -8.30 -4.29
C SER A 87 11.85 -9.18 -5.54
N ASP A 88 11.35 -10.42 -5.45
CA ASP A 88 11.14 -11.26 -6.62
C ASP A 88 9.74 -11.04 -7.21
N THR A 89 9.68 -10.17 -8.21
CA THR A 89 8.43 -9.78 -8.89
C THR A 89 8.04 -10.67 -10.07
N LYS A 90 8.90 -11.63 -10.45
CA LYS A 90 8.78 -12.41 -11.70
C LYS A 90 8.46 -13.89 -11.46
N SER A 91 8.73 -14.41 -10.28
CA SER A 91 8.44 -15.80 -9.95
C SER A 91 6.97 -16.19 -10.13
N VAL A 92 6.77 -17.42 -10.59
CA VAL A 92 5.48 -18.06 -10.85
C VAL A 92 5.47 -19.40 -10.09
N PRO A 93 4.41 -19.76 -9.35
CA PRO A 93 3.08 -19.13 -9.31
C PRO A 93 2.94 -17.96 -8.34
N CYS A 94 3.96 -17.69 -7.52
CA CYS A 94 3.91 -16.67 -6.48
C CYS A 94 5.10 -15.73 -6.59
N LYS A 95 4.86 -14.46 -6.28
CA LYS A 95 5.88 -13.43 -6.19
C LYS A 95 6.26 -13.25 -4.72
N THR A 96 7.46 -12.76 -4.45
CA THR A 96 7.91 -12.46 -3.08
C THR A 96 8.24 -10.98 -2.99
N TYR A 97 7.62 -10.30 -2.04
CA TYR A 97 7.78 -8.87 -1.83
C TYR A 97 8.44 -8.60 -0.48
N ILE A 98 9.41 -7.69 -0.49
CA ILE A 98 9.99 -7.11 0.71
C ILE A 98 9.23 -5.82 1.02
N VAL A 99 8.64 -5.75 2.20
CA VAL A 99 7.87 -4.59 2.68
C VAL A 99 8.57 -4.01 3.89
N GLU A 100 8.92 -2.74 3.84
CA GLU A 100 9.62 -2.02 4.89
C GLU A 100 8.70 -0.97 5.51
N SER A 101 8.74 -0.81 6.83
CA SER A 101 7.92 0.18 7.51
C SER A 101 8.45 0.49 8.90
N GLU A 102 8.45 1.77 9.25
CA GLU A 102 8.66 2.21 10.62
C GLU A 102 7.40 1.95 11.46
N LEU A 103 7.55 1.24 12.58
CA LEU A 103 6.49 1.00 13.55
C LEU A 103 7.10 0.82 14.95
N LYS A 104 6.54 1.50 15.97
CA LYS A 104 7.03 1.46 17.36
C LYS A 104 8.53 1.84 17.46
N GLU A 105 8.94 2.89 16.74
CA GLU A 105 10.33 3.41 16.71
C GLU A 105 11.37 2.39 16.20
N ARG A 106 10.94 1.43 15.38
CA ARG A 106 11.80 0.43 14.76
C ARG A 106 11.46 0.28 13.29
N GLU A 107 12.48 0.02 12.49
CA GLU A 107 12.32 -0.32 11.08
C GLU A 107 12.08 -1.83 10.95
N TRP A 108 10.93 -2.19 10.40
CA TRP A 108 10.53 -3.57 10.18
C TRP A 108 10.67 -3.92 8.71
N LYS A 109 11.12 -5.14 8.45
CA LYS A 109 11.21 -5.71 7.13
C LYS A 109 10.45 -7.03 7.07
N PHE A 110 9.42 -7.07 6.25
CA PHE A 110 8.53 -8.21 6.06
C PHE A 110 8.77 -8.84 4.70
N THR A 111 9.04 -10.14 4.69
CA THR A 111 9.08 -10.94 3.46
C THR A 111 7.73 -11.61 3.25
N VAL A 112 7.00 -11.18 2.23
CA VAL A 112 5.64 -11.62 1.94
C VAL A 112 5.59 -12.36 0.61
N GLN A 113 5.24 -13.64 0.65
CA GLN A 113 4.92 -14.40 -0.56
C GLN A 113 3.47 -14.13 -0.97
N ASN A 114 3.30 -13.56 -2.15
CA ASN A 114 2.04 -13.15 -2.72
C ASN A 114 1.66 -14.05 -3.91
N CYS A 115 0.71 -14.96 -3.68
CA CYS A 115 0.16 -15.87 -4.69
C CYS A 115 -1.18 -15.34 -5.23
N ARG A 116 -1.78 -16.02 -6.21
CA ARG A 116 -3.08 -15.60 -6.78
C ARG A 116 -4.22 -15.57 -5.75
N ASN A 117 -4.29 -16.56 -4.86
CA ASN A 117 -5.43 -16.78 -3.96
C ASN A 117 -5.09 -16.63 -2.47
N LYS A 118 -3.83 -16.38 -2.12
CA LYS A 118 -3.37 -16.25 -0.74
C LYS A 118 -2.10 -15.40 -0.66
N ALA A 119 -1.90 -14.73 0.47
CA ALA A 119 -0.64 -14.13 0.85
C ALA A 119 -0.07 -14.87 2.06
N THR A 120 1.24 -15.02 2.15
CA THR A 120 1.92 -15.69 3.26
C THR A 120 3.06 -14.81 3.76
N LEU A 121 2.99 -14.38 5.02
CA LEU A 121 4.11 -13.74 5.69
C LEU A 121 5.14 -14.83 6.02
N GLN A 122 6.30 -14.75 5.38
CA GLN A 122 7.35 -15.77 5.48
C GLN A 122 8.36 -15.43 6.57
N GLN A 123 8.84 -14.19 6.62
CA GLN A 123 9.89 -13.76 7.53
C GLN A 123 9.64 -12.33 8.03
N ILE A 124 10.13 -12.06 9.23
CA ILE A 124 10.06 -10.76 9.91
C ILE A 124 11.45 -10.46 10.46
N GLU A 125 12.01 -9.34 10.02
CA GLU A 125 13.33 -8.84 10.42
C GLU A 125 13.19 -7.41 10.97
N ILE A 126 14.11 -7.03 11.86
CA ILE A 126 14.31 -5.64 12.28
C ILE A 126 15.55 -5.15 11.53
N GLN A 127 15.49 -3.97 10.91
CA GLN A 127 16.66 -3.31 10.33
C GLN A 127 17.50 -2.60 11.40
#